data_AF-A0A2R2IUZ4-F1
#
_entry.id   AF-A0A2R2IUZ4-F1
#
_cell.length_a   1.000
_cell.length_b   1.000
_cell.length_c   1.000
_cell.angle_alpha   90.00
_cell.angle_beta   90.00
_cell.angle_gamma   90.00
#
_symmetry.space_group_name_H-M   'P 1'
#
loop_
_entity.id
_entity.type
_entity.pdbx_description
1 polymer ?
#
loop_
_entity_poly.entity_id
_entity_poly.type
_entity_poly.pdbx_seq_one_letter_code
_entity_poly.pdbx_strand_id
1 'polypeptide(L)'
;METYCGAMERGQRRWLEVQEDACRTWLSSWSPGFPLSEGEMEKRIDGGLLVGASLWQAQADTQRELMLAAEKLLADVSRCLRQQLPDYDAAPVAAMRQALEVGWASGAAMSKASRQVGYFATTNLSATPLKAARDMRRVLQQRKT
;
A
#
# COMPACT_ATOMS: atom_id res chain seq x y z
N MET A 1 -17.99 12.07 9.29
CA MET A 1 -17.75 10.62 9.50
C MET A 1 -17.25 10.08 8.17
N GLU A 2 -15.99 9.63 8.06
CA GLU A 2 -15.51 9.06 6.79
C GLU A 2 -16.25 7.76 6.48
N THR A 3 -16.90 7.71 5.32
CA THR A 3 -17.50 6.50 4.76
C THR A 3 -16.45 5.72 3.98
N TYR A 4 -16.63 4.40 3.87
CA TYR A 4 -15.75 3.54 3.07
C TYR A 4 -15.55 4.07 1.64
N CYS A 5 -16.64 4.50 0.98
CA CYS A 5 -16.57 5.10 -0.36
C CYS A 5 -15.71 6.37 -0.38
N GLY A 6 -15.85 7.25 0.63
CA GLY A 6 -15.03 8.46 0.71
C GLY A 6 -13.54 8.17 0.92
N ALA A 7 -13.20 7.13 1.68
CA ALA A 7 -11.80 6.70 1.83
C ALA A 7 -11.24 6.14 0.51
N MET A 8 -12.06 5.36 -0.23
CA MET A 8 -11.68 4.84 -1.54
C MET A 8 -11.45 5.96 -2.56
N GLU A 9 -12.35 6.94 -2.66
CA GLU A 9 -12.23 8.06 -3.59
C GLU A 9 -11.00 8.92 -3.31
N ARG A 10 -10.70 9.20 -2.04
CA ARG A 10 -9.49 9.94 -1.65
C ARG A 10 -8.23 9.14 -1.94
N GLY A 11 -8.22 7.86 -1.59
CA GLY A 11 -7.09 6.96 -1.85
C GLY A 11 -6.79 6.81 -3.34
N GLN A 12 -7.83 6.66 -4.17
CA GLN A 12 -7.70 6.62 -5.63
C GLN A 12 -7.17 7.93 -6.19
N ARG A 13 -7.68 9.08 -5.74
CA ARG A 13 -7.21 10.38 -6.19
C ARG A 13 -5.73 10.60 -5.87
N ARG A 14 -5.33 10.37 -4.62
CA ARG A 14 -3.93 10.49 -4.19
C ARG A 14 -3.02 9.52 -4.95
N TRP A 15 -3.48 8.31 -5.22
CA TRP A 15 -2.71 7.34 -6.00
C TRP A 15 -2.52 7.78 -7.46
N LEU A 16 -3.57 8.32 -8.10
CA LEU A 16 -3.48 8.86 -9.45
C LEU A 16 -2.53 10.06 -9.54
N GLU A 17 -2.56 10.97 -8.57
CA GLU A 17 -1.63 12.11 -8.47
C GLU A 17 -0.18 11.63 -8.39
N VAL A 18 0.10 10.65 -7.52
CA VAL A 18 1.46 10.08 -7.37
C VAL A 18 1.89 9.31 -8.63
N GLN A 19 0.98 8.63 -9.33
CA GLN A 19 1.27 8.00 -10.61
C GLN A 19 1.63 9.02 -11.70
N GLU A 20 0.89 10.12 -11.78
CA GLU A 20 1.14 11.17 -12.75
C GLU A 20 2.54 11.77 -12.55
N ASP A 21 2.90 12.11 -11.31
CA ASP A 21 4.22 12.62 -10.96
C ASP A 21 5.32 11.60 -11.24
N ALA A 22 5.04 10.31 -11.00
CA ALA A 22 6.00 9.25 -11.29
C ALA A 22 6.26 9.09 -12.79
N CYS A 23 5.19 9.04 -13.59
CA CYS A 23 5.28 8.98 -15.04
C CYS A 23 6.01 10.19 -15.63
N ARG A 24 5.74 11.41 -15.13
CA ARG A 24 6.45 12.62 -15.55
C ARG A 24 7.95 12.54 -15.26
N THR A 25 8.32 12.04 -14.08
CA THR A 25 9.74 11.92 -13.69
C THR A 25 10.47 10.83 -14.48
N TRP A 26 9.81 9.71 -14.79
CA TRP A 26 10.39 8.69 -15.65
C TRP A 26 10.54 9.16 -17.11
N LEU A 27 9.52 9.83 -17.66
CA LEU A 27 9.58 10.39 -19.02
C LEU A 27 10.68 11.45 -19.15
N SER A 28 10.84 12.34 -18.17
CA SER A 28 11.91 13.34 -18.17
C SER A 28 13.30 12.71 -18.03
N SER A 29 13.39 11.55 -17.36
CA SER A 29 14.63 10.77 -17.26
C SER A 29 15.03 10.16 -18.62
N TRP A 30 14.06 9.77 -19.45
CA TRP A 30 14.27 9.13 -20.76
C TRP A 30 14.43 10.10 -21.95
N SER A 31 14.13 11.39 -21.78
CA SER A 31 14.32 12.42 -22.81
C SER A 31 15.49 13.36 -22.47
N PRO A 32 16.76 12.96 -22.71
CA PRO A 32 17.89 13.86 -22.56
C PRO A 32 18.07 14.75 -23.79
N GLY A 33 18.31 16.05 -23.55
CA GLY A 33 19.15 16.84 -24.45
C GLY A 33 20.61 16.40 -24.22
N PHE A 34 21.25 15.81 -25.22
CA PHE A 34 22.59 15.21 -25.10
C PHE A 34 23.71 16.27 -25.00
N PRO A 35 24.90 15.90 -24.46
CA PRO A 35 25.26 14.70 -23.71
C PRO A 35 25.27 14.94 -22.19
N LEU A 36 24.87 13.92 -21.40
CA LEU A 36 24.90 13.95 -19.93
C LEU A 36 26.24 13.44 -19.40
N SER A 37 26.72 14.03 -18.31
CA SER A 37 27.85 13.52 -17.52
C SER A 37 27.49 12.25 -16.75
N GLU A 38 28.50 11.44 -16.37
CA GLU A 38 28.30 10.20 -15.58
C GLU A 38 27.51 10.48 -14.29
N GLY A 39 27.81 11.59 -13.59
CA GLY A 39 27.08 12.00 -12.38
C GLY A 39 25.63 12.43 -12.61
N GLU A 40 25.28 12.97 -13.78
CA GLU A 40 23.90 13.32 -14.11
C GLU A 40 23.07 12.09 -14.48
N MET A 41 23.69 11.13 -15.18
CA MET A 41 23.08 9.84 -15.47
C MET A 41 22.76 9.08 -14.17
N GLU A 42 23.70 9.07 -13.24
CA GLU A 42 23.52 8.46 -11.91
C GLU A 42 22.36 9.09 -11.12
N LYS A 43 22.29 10.43 -11.07
CA LYS A 43 21.21 11.16 -10.40
C LYS A 43 19.84 10.86 -11.00
N ARG A 44 19.75 10.70 -12.33
CA ARG A 44 18.49 10.33 -12.99
C ARG A 44 18.04 8.91 -12.64
N ILE A 45 18.96 7.95 -12.66
CA ILE A 45 18.65 6.56 -12.28
C ILE A 45 18.19 6.52 -10.82
N ASP A 46 18.94 7.15 -9.90
CA ASP A 46 18.60 7.17 -8.48
C ASP A 46 17.26 7.90 -8.25
N GLY A 47 17.02 9.00 -8.95
CA GLY A 47 15.76 9.75 -8.93
C GLY A 47 14.57 8.94 -9.43
N GLY A 48 14.71 8.21 -10.54
CA GLY A 48 13.69 7.33 -11.08
C GLY A 48 13.34 6.17 -10.15
N LEU A 49 14.36 5.57 -9.49
CA LEU A 49 14.17 4.51 -8.50
C LEU A 49 13.49 5.05 -7.22
N LEU A 50 13.88 6.24 -6.75
CA LEU A 50 13.24 6.92 -5.61
C LEU A 50 11.77 7.23 -5.89
N VAL A 51 11.44 7.70 -7.09
CA VAL A 51 10.07 7.95 -7.49
C VAL A 51 9.24 6.67 -7.56
N GLY A 52 9.82 5.58 -8.06
CA GLY A 52 9.18 4.26 -8.03
C GLY A 52 8.91 3.77 -6.60
N ALA A 53 9.88 3.96 -5.69
CA ALA A 53 9.71 3.66 -4.26
C ALA A 53 8.56 4.47 -3.64
N SER A 54 8.48 5.77 -3.93
CA SER A 54 7.39 6.64 -3.46
C SER A 54 6.02 6.21 -3.98
N LEU A 55 5.93 5.77 -5.24
CA LEU A 55 4.69 5.26 -5.82
C LEU A 55 4.21 3.98 -5.12
N TRP A 56 5.12 3.03 -4.88
CA TRP A 56 4.82 1.82 -4.13
C TRP A 56 4.37 2.11 -2.69
N GLN A 57 5.00 3.08 -2.05
CA GLN A 57 4.61 3.52 -0.70
C GLN A 57 3.20 4.11 -0.69
N ALA A 58 2.89 5.01 -1.63
CA ALA A 58 1.55 5.59 -1.76
C ALA A 58 0.46 4.53 -2.01
N GLN A 59 0.75 3.51 -2.82
CA GLN A 59 -0.17 2.38 -3.03
C GLN A 59 -0.41 1.59 -1.74
N ALA A 60 0.64 1.32 -0.97
CA ALA A 60 0.53 0.59 0.29
C ALA A 60 -0.26 1.36 1.35
N ASP A 61 -0.06 2.68 1.42
CA ASP A 61 -0.79 3.57 2.31
C ASP A 61 -2.29 3.59 1.96
N THR A 62 -2.63 3.69 0.67
CA THR A 62 -4.03 3.58 0.19
C THR A 62 -4.65 2.22 0.54
N GLN A 63 -3.93 1.12 0.33
CA GLN A 63 -4.41 -0.21 0.72
C GLN A 63 -4.66 -0.32 2.24
N ARG A 64 -3.78 0.27 3.05
CA ARG A 64 -3.94 0.32 4.51
C ARG A 64 -5.16 1.13 4.93
N GLU A 65 -5.38 2.29 4.34
CA GLU A 65 -6.56 3.14 4.62
C GLU A 65 -7.85 2.42 4.26
N LEU A 66 -7.90 1.76 3.10
CA LEU A 66 -9.04 0.95 2.67
C LEU A 66 -9.35 -0.21 3.62
N MET A 67 -8.33 -0.94 4.07
CA MET A 67 -8.52 -2.01 5.05
C MET A 67 -9.09 -1.49 6.37
N LEU A 68 -8.59 -0.37 6.88
CA LEU A 68 -9.12 0.25 8.10
C LEU A 68 -10.58 0.69 7.93
N ALA A 69 -10.92 1.27 6.78
CA ALA A 69 -12.29 1.66 6.47
C ALA A 69 -13.22 0.44 6.36
N ALA A 70 -12.74 -0.65 5.76
CA ALA A 70 -13.47 -1.91 5.68
C ALA A 70 -13.68 -2.56 7.06
N GLU A 71 -12.65 -2.57 7.93
CA GLU A 71 -12.76 -3.03 9.32
C GLU A 71 -13.86 -2.27 10.06
N LYS A 72 -13.88 -0.94 9.92
CA LYS A 72 -14.88 -0.09 10.56
C LYS A 72 -16.29 -0.35 10.04
N LEU A 73 -16.46 -0.47 8.72
CA LEU A 73 -17.74 -0.81 8.10
C LEU A 73 -18.25 -2.17 8.60
N LEU A 74 -17.37 -3.17 8.66
CA LEU A 74 -17.72 -4.49 9.18
C LEU A 74 -18.12 -4.43 10.66
N ALA A 75 -17.49 -3.55 11.44
CA ALA A 75 -17.81 -3.34 12.86
C ALA A 75 -19.21 -2.77 13.02
N ASP A 76 -19.52 -1.77 12.21
CA ASP A 76 -20.83 -1.11 12.21
C ASP A 76 -21.93 -2.07 11.75
N VAL A 77 -21.70 -2.85 10.69
CA VAL A 77 -22.63 -3.90 10.24
C VAL A 77 -22.83 -4.96 11.32
N SER A 78 -21.75 -5.45 11.93
CA SER A 78 -21.83 -6.47 13.00
C SER A 78 -22.59 -5.96 14.21
N ARG A 79 -22.40 -4.68 14.57
CA ARG A 79 -23.14 -4.02 15.65
C ARG A 79 -24.62 -3.88 15.33
N CYS A 80 -24.97 -3.42 14.13
CA CYS A 80 -26.36 -3.32 13.68
C CYS A 80 -27.04 -4.71 13.67
N LEU A 81 -26.35 -5.74 13.17
CA LEU A 81 -26.87 -7.10 13.16
C LEU A 81 -27.10 -7.61 14.59
N ARG A 82 -26.15 -7.42 15.51
CA ARG A 82 -26.31 -7.79 16.92
C ARG A 82 -27.49 -7.09 17.59
N GLN A 83 -27.75 -5.82 17.26
CA GLN A 83 -28.90 -5.07 17.79
C GLN A 83 -30.24 -5.56 17.23
N GLN A 84 -30.25 -6.19 16.05
CA GLN A 84 -31.44 -6.75 15.42
C GLN A 84 -31.69 -8.23 15.79
N LEU A 85 -30.68 -8.93 16.31
CA LEU A 85 -30.85 -10.30 16.79
C LEU A 85 -31.63 -10.31 18.10
N PRO A 86 -32.72 -11.09 18.23
CA PRO A 86 -33.43 -11.25 19.49
C PRO A 86 -32.54 -11.92 20.56
N ASP A 87 -32.73 -11.57 21.83
CA ASP A 87 -31.96 -12.10 22.97
C ASP A 87 -32.35 -13.55 23.37
N TYR A 88 -33.16 -14.22 22.57
CA TYR A 88 -33.58 -15.60 22.83
C TYR A 88 -32.52 -16.61 22.39
N ASP A 89 -32.19 -17.56 23.27
CA ASP A 89 -31.28 -18.70 23.04
C ASP A 89 -31.87 -19.80 22.15
N ALA A 90 -32.64 -19.41 21.12
CA ALA A 90 -33.04 -20.36 20.10
C ALA A 90 -31.79 -20.77 19.30
N ALA A 91 -31.54 -22.08 19.18
CA ALA A 91 -30.37 -22.66 18.51
C ALA A 91 -29.94 -21.97 17.18
N PRO A 92 -30.83 -21.58 16.25
CA PRO A 92 -30.42 -20.86 15.04
C PRO A 92 -29.91 -19.44 15.28
N VAL A 93 -30.41 -18.73 16.31
CA VAL A 93 -29.97 -17.36 16.67
C VAL A 93 -28.61 -17.39 17.33
N ALA A 94 -28.35 -18.38 18.20
CA ALA A 94 -27.06 -18.61 18.83
C ALA A 94 -25.97 -18.93 17.78
N ALA A 95 -26.28 -19.78 16.80
CA ALA A 95 -25.38 -20.12 15.70
C ALA A 95 -25.03 -18.89 14.83
N MET A 96 -26.01 -18.03 14.50
CA MET A 96 -25.75 -16.79 13.77
C MET A 96 -24.85 -15.83 14.57
N ARG A 97 -25.08 -15.70 15.89
CA ARG A 97 -24.25 -14.85 16.77
C ARG A 97 -22.80 -15.34 16.80
N GLN A 98 -22.59 -16.64 16.91
CA GLN A 98 -21.26 -17.25 16.92
C GLN A 98 -20.57 -17.12 15.54
N ALA A 99 -21.29 -17.28 14.44
CA ALA A 99 -20.76 -17.07 13.10
C ALA A 99 -20.31 -15.62 12.87
N LEU A 100 -21.07 -14.64 13.37
CA LEU A 100 -20.69 -13.22 13.32
C LEU A 100 -19.42 -12.94 14.13
N GLU A 101 -19.27 -13.56 15.30
CA GLU A 101 -18.08 -13.43 16.14
C GLU A 101 -16.82 -14.02 15.51
N VAL A 102 -16.93 -15.23 14.95
CA VAL A 102 -15.83 -15.88 14.24
C VAL A 102 -15.48 -15.09 12.97
N GLY A 103 -16.47 -14.61 12.23
CA GLY A 103 -16.28 -13.74 11.07
C GLY A 103 -15.54 -12.44 11.42
N TRP A 104 -15.89 -11.80 12.53
CA TRP A 104 -15.21 -10.61 13.04
C TRP A 104 -13.76 -10.90 13.43
N ALA A 105 -13.53 -11.94 14.23
CA ALA A 105 -12.21 -12.31 14.70
C ALA A 105 -11.26 -12.68 13.54
N SER A 106 -11.77 -13.48 12.59
CA SER A 106 -11.01 -13.87 11.39
C SER A 106 -10.73 -12.69 10.47
N GLY A 107 -11.70 -11.81 10.23
CA GLY A 107 -11.52 -10.59 9.44
C GLY A 107 -10.47 -9.64 10.04
N ALA A 108 -10.51 -9.43 11.37
CA ALA A 108 -9.52 -8.62 12.08
C ALA A 108 -8.11 -9.24 12.04
N ALA A 109 -8.00 -10.56 12.15
CA ALA A 109 -6.73 -11.27 12.03
C ALA A 109 -6.17 -11.16 10.60
N MET A 110 -7.00 -11.39 9.58
CA MET A 110 -6.61 -11.31 8.18
C MET A 110 -6.20 -9.89 7.80
N SER A 111 -6.91 -8.86 8.25
CA SER A 111 -6.52 -7.47 8.00
C SER A 111 -5.19 -7.10 8.67
N LYS A 112 -4.90 -7.59 9.88
CA LYS A 112 -3.58 -7.42 10.50
C LYS A 112 -2.48 -8.12 9.70
N ALA A 113 -2.71 -9.37 9.27
CA ALA A 113 -1.77 -10.12 8.46
C ALA A 113 -1.51 -9.41 7.12
N SER A 114 -2.55 -8.96 6.42
CA SER A 114 -2.44 -8.20 5.18
C SER A 114 -1.67 -6.90 5.35
N ARG A 115 -1.85 -6.18 6.47
CA ARG A 115 -1.05 -4.98 6.79
C ARG A 115 0.44 -5.30 7.01
N GLN A 116 0.75 -6.41 7.69
CA GLN A 116 2.13 -6.82 7.92
C GLN A 116 2.82 -7.27 6.64
N VAL A 117 2.16 -8.10 5.84
CA VAL A 117 2.67 -8.55 4.54
C VAL A 117 2.82 -7.36 3.59
N GLY A 118 1.84 -6.46 3.54
CA GLY A 118 1.90 -5.24 2.77
C GLY A 118 3.08 -4.35 3.18
N TYR A 119 3.27 -4.09 4.48
CA TYR A 119 4.41 -3.31 4.97
C TYR A 119 5.76 -3.94 4.61
N PHE A 120 5.89 -5.26 4.79
CA PHE A 120 7.10 -5.99 4.43
C PHE A 120 7.37 -5.93 2.93
N ALA A 121 6.37 -6.19 2.09
CA ALA A 121 6.49 -6.15 0.65
C ALA A 121 6.89 -4.75 0.17
N THR A 122 6.19 -3.72 0.62
CA THR A 122 6.46 -2.33 0.22
C THR A 122 7.84 -1.87 0.68
N THR A 123 8.24 -2.15 1.91
CA THR A 123 9.56 -1.73 2.43
C THR A 123 10.70 -2.41 1.67
N ASN A 124 10.59 -3.72 1.42
CA ASN A 124 11.65 -4.44 0.72
C ASN A 124 11.66 -4.15 -0.79
N LEU A 125 10.49 -4.07 -1.44
CA LEU A 125 10.41 -3.81 -2.88
C LEU A 125 10.79 -2.37 -3.24
N SER A 126 10.53 -1.40 -2.35
CA SER A 126 10.93 0.00 -2.57
C SER A 126 12.43 0.22 -2.34
N ALA A 127 13.04 -0.46 -1.36
CA ALA A 127 14.44 -0.24 -1.01
C ALA A 127 15.43 -1.09 -1.84
N THR A 128 15.04 -2.31 -2.23
CA THR A 128 15.91 -3.27 -2.93
C THR A 128 16.47 -2.72 -4.25
N PRO A 129 15.67 -2.13 -5.16
CA PRO A 129 16.17 -1.63 -6.44
C PRO A 129 17.19 -0.50 -6.27
N LEU A 130 16.92 0.45 -5.36
CA LEU A 130 17.83 1.56 -5.08
C LEU A 130 19.14 1.08 -4.45
N LYS A 131 19.05 0.11 -3.52
CA LYS A 131 20.24 -0.50 -2.90
C LYS A 131 21.06 -1.26 -3.94
N ALA A 132 20.44 -2.08 -4.78
CA ALA A 132 21.10 -2.83 -5.83
C ALA A 132 21.82 -1.92 -6.83
N ALA A 133 21.18 -0.81 -7.25
CA ALA A 133 21.80 0.18 -8.12
C ALA A 133 23.06 0.81 -7.49
N ARG A 134 22.99 1.19 -6.21
CA ARG A 134 24.14 1.74 -5.47
C ARG A 134 25.27 0.73 -5.26
N ASP A 135 24.94 -0.52 -4.94
CA ASP A 135 25.92 -1.57 -4.73
C ASP A 135 26.63 -1.96 -6.03
N MET A 136 25.90 -2.06 -7.15
CA MET A 136 26.49 -2.31 -8.47
C MET A 136 27.44 -1.19 -8.89
N ARG A 137 27.08 0.08 -8.60
CA ARG A 137 27.94 1.23 -8.88
C ARG A 137 29.24 1.20 -8.07
N ARG A 138 29.18 0.83 -6.79
CA ARG A 138 30.39 0.65 -5.94
C ARG A 138 31.33 -0.41 -6.51
N VAL A 139 30.80 -1.56 -6.94
CA VAL A 139 31.60 -2.63 -7.54
C VAL A 139 32.25 -2.18 -8.85
N LEU A 140 31.53 -1.42 -9.69
CA LEU A 140 32.08 -0.88 -10.93
C LEU A 140 33.19 0.15 -10.70
N GLN A 141 33.06 1.01 -9.69
CA GLN A 141 34.10 1.97 -9.32
C GLN A 141 35.36 1.27 -8.77
N GLN A 142 35.20 0.21 -7.98
CA GLN A 142 36.31 -0.61 -7.48
C GLN A 142 37.05 -1.38 -8.58
N ARG A 143 36.40 -1.68 -9.71
CA ARG A 143 37.06 -2.31 -10.88
C ARG A 143 37.80 -1.33 -11.78
N LYS A 144 37.55 -0.03 -11.65
CA LYS A 144 38.22 1.05 -12.41
C LYS A 144 39.50 1.55 -11.72
N THR A 145 39.79 1.07 -10.50
CA THR A 145 41.02 1.36 -9.72
C THR A 145 41.95 0.16 -9.78
#